data_AF-D3I9U4-F1
#
_entry.id   AF-D3I9U4-F1
#
_cell.length_a   1.000
_cell.length_b   1.000
_cell.length_c   1.000
_cell.angle_alpha   90.00
_cell.angle_beta   90.00
_cell.angle_gamma   90.00
#
_symmetry.space_group_name_H-M   'P 1'
#
loop_
_entity.id
_entity.type
_entity.pdbx_description
1 polymer ?
#
loop_
_entity_poly.entity_id
_entity_poly.type
_entity_poly.pdbx_seq_one_letter_code
_entity_poly.pdbx_strand_id
1 'polypeptide(L)'
;MPLLRVFYGWAKLNKTRKREAISVIYENCGGYEKNEKKVKMYQNTVYVRYQTEEEKKDIEFCTRILSEDSIFLDSKEAKGSLEKVLHINFMADSKQVSQLVREEIRDKLRKEFLLNHRNYKEPKAFQIMINF
;
A
#
# COMPACT_ATOMS: atom_id res chain seq x y z
N MET A 1 4.19 5.55 -24.17
CA MET A 1 4.18 4.41 -23.22
C MET A 1 2.77 4.24 -22.66
N PRO A 2 2.32 3.01 -22.33
CA PRO A 2 1.06 2.82 -21.62
C PRO A 2 1.09 3.51 -20.24
N LEU A 3 -0.04 4.05 -19.81
CA LEU A 3 -0.22 4.72 -18.52
C LEU A 3 -0.37 3.70 -17.40
N LEU A 4 0.73 3.18 -16.90
CA LEU A 4 0.73 2.15 -15.85
C LEU A 4 0.39 2.74 -14.48
N ARG A 5 -0.44 2.04 -13.70
CA ARG A 5 -0.95 2.51 -12.40
C ARG A 5 -0.19 1.89 -11.23
N VAL A 6 -0.34 2.54 -10.07
CA VAL A 6 0.01 2.03 -8.74
C VAL A 6 -1.23 2.09 -7.86
N PHE A 7 -1.55 0.98 -7.22
CA PHE A 7 -2.72 0.82 -6.36
C PHE A 7 -2.29 0.68 -4.90
N TYR A 8 -2.82 1.54 -4.04
CA TYR A 8 -2.58 1.52 -2.60
C TYR A 8 -3.84 1.08 -1.89
N GLY A 9 -3.69 0.26 -0.85
CA GLY A 9 -4.81 -0.31 -0.13
C GLY A 9 -4.41 -1.44 0.81
N TRP A 10 -5.40 -2.03 1.47
CA TRP A 10 -5.18 -3.11 2.42
C TRP A 10 -5.37 -4.48 1.78
N ALA A 11 -4.48 -5.42 2.08
CA ALA A 11 -4.57 -6.78 1.56
C ALA A 11 -5.88 -7.45 2.01
N LYS A 12 -6.61 -8.04 1.05
CA LYS A 12 -7.82 -8.82 1.34
C LYS A 12 -7.44 -10.18 1.90
N LEU A 13 -7.85 -10.42 3.14
CA LEU A 13 -7.63 -11.71 3.78
C LEU A 13 -8.46 -12.81 3.13
N ASN A 14 -7.84 -13.96 2.87
CA ASN A 14 -8.48 -15.14 2.28
C ASN A 14 -7.69 -16.42 2.66
N LYS A 15 -8.03 -17.57 2.04
CA LYS A 15 -7.38 -18.87 2.31
C LYS A 15 -5.85 -18.84 2.15
N THR A 16 -5.34 -17.97 1.26
CA THR A 16 -3.91 -17.82 0.96
C THR A 16 -3.31 -16.61 1.69
N ARG A 17 -3.95 -15.45 1.60
CA ARG A 17 -3.51 -14.21 2.26
C ARG A 17 -4.06 -14.15 3.68
N LYS A 18 -3.28 -14.62 4.65
CA LYS A 18 -3.71 -14.71 6.05
C LYS A 18 -3.21 -13.57 6.94
N ARG A 19 -2.41 -12.67 6.40
CA ARG A 19 -1.74 -11.59 7.14
C ARG A 19 -2.22 -10.25 6.65
N GLU A 20 -2.49 -9.37 7.60
CA GLU A 20 -2.89 -8.01 7.34
C GLU A 20 -1.68 -7.16 6.94
N ALA A 21 -1.82 -6.42 5.85
CA ALA A 21 -0.74 -5.65 5.27
C ALA A 21 -1.27 -4.48 4.46
N ILE A 22 -0.51 -3.38 4.44
CA ILE A 22 -0.60 -2.44 3.33
C ILE A 22 -0.03 -3.16 2.11
N SER A 23 -0.80 -3.20 1.05
CA SER A 23 -0.44 -3.75 -0.25
C SER A 23 -0.21 -2.55 -1.18
N VAL A 24 0.87 -2.57 -1.96
CA VAL A 24 1.15 -1.57 -3.00
C VAL A 24 1.38 -2.35 -4.28
N ILE A 25 0.43 -2.25 -5.22
CA ILE A 25 0.45 -3.06 -6.45
C ILE A 25 0.78 -2.17 -7.65
N TYR A 26 1.81 -2.55 -8.40
CA TYR A 26 2.27 -1.89 -9.60
C TYR A 26 1.80 -2.67 -10.84
N GLU A 27 1.24 -1.97 -11.83
CA GLU A 27 1.01 -2.55 -13.16
C GLU A 27 2.30 -2.53 -13.99
N ASN A 28 2.71 -3.67 -14.53
CA ASN A 28 3.90 -3.72 -15.41
C ASN A 28 3.54 -4.00 -16.86
N CYS A 29 2.28 -4.37 -17.14
CA CYS A 29 1.81 -4.63 -18.50
C CYS A 29 0.35 -4.19 -18.64
N GLY A 30 -0.07 -3.89 -19.87
CA GLY A 30 -1.42 -3.41 -20.19
C GLY A 30 -2.55 -4.37 -19.82
N GLY A 31 -3.78 -4.04 -20.24
CA GLY A 31 -4.98 -4.82 -19.89
C GLY A 31 -5.74 -4.28 -18.68
N TYR A 32 -5.92 -2.96 -18.63
CA TYR A 32 -6.47 -2.18 -17.51
C TYR A 32 -7.66 -2.83 -16.80
N GLU A 33 -8.69 -3.28 -17.54
CA GLU A 33 -9.87 -3.89 -16.93
C GLU A 33 -9.57 -5.25 -16.27
N LYS A 34 -8.77 -6.09 -16.92
CA LYS A 34 -8.39 -7.40 -16.38
C LYS A 34 -7.51 -7.24 -15.15
N ASN A 35 -6.59 -6.29 -15.19
CA ASN A 35 -5.70 -5.97 -14.08
C ASN A 35 -6.49 -5.40 -12.90
N GLU A 36 -7.42 -4.49 -13.13
CA GLU A 36 -8.24 -3.90 -12.08
C GLU A 36 -9.13 -4.94 -11.40
N LYS A 37 -9.71 -5.88 -12.16
CA LYS A 37 -10.44 -7.02 -11.58
C LYS A 37 -9.53 -7.87 -10.69
N LYS A 38 -8.29 -8.15 -11.11
CA LYS A 38 -7.32 -8.88 -10.29
C LYS A 38 -6.93 -8.13 -9.02
N VAL A 39 -6.61 -6.84 -9.13
CA VAL A 39 -6.29 -5.97 -7.97
C VAL A 39 -7.43 -5.98 -6.96
N LYS A 40 -8.69 -5.83 -7.43
CA LYS A 40 -9.88 -5.91 -6.57
C LYS A 40 -10.03 -7.25 -5.85
N MET A 41 -9.46 -8.35 -6.36
CA MET A 41 -9.45 -9.64 -5.66
C MET A 41 -8.40 -9.70 -4.56
N TYR A 42 -7.27 -9.00 -4.71
CA TYR A 42 -6.15 -9.04 -3.77
C TYR A 42 -6.22 -7.98 -2.67
N GLN A 43 -6.90 -6.86 -2.93
CA GLN A 43 -6.78 -5.66 -2.11
C GLN A 43 -8.09 -4.86 -2.05
N ASN A 44 -8.33 -4.20 -0.91
CA ASN A 44 -9.22 -3.05 -0.80
C ASN A 44 -8.44 -1.79 -1.18
N THR A 45 -8.48 -1.43 -2.46
CA THR A 45 -7.79 -0.22 -2.97
C THR A 45 -8.48 1.05 -2.45
N VAL A 46 -7.67 1.98 -1.93
CA VAL A 46 -8.11 3.29 -1.40
C VAL A 46 -7.57 4.46 -2.21
N TYR A 47 -6.48 4.26 -2.94
CA TYR A 47 -5.86 5.29 -3.75
C TYR A 47 -5.20 4.69 -5.00
N VAL A 48 -5.25 5.42 -6.10
CA VAL A 48 -4.64 5.03 -7.37
C VAL A 48 -3.90 6.24 -7.94
N ARG A 49 -2.66 6.01 -8.41
CA ARG A 49 -1.89 6.97 -9.18
C ARG A 49 -1.29 6.33 -10.41
N TYR A 50 -0.67 7.15 -11.25
CA TYR A 50 0.20 6.67 -12.32
C TYR A 50 1.63 6.52 -11.83
N GLN A 51 2.36 5.61 -12.46
CA GLN A 51 3.78 5.41 -12.22
C GLN A 51 4.61 6.59 -12.75
N THR A 52 5.67 6.92 -12.01
CA THR A 52 6.68 7.88 -12.44
C THR A 52 7.51 7.31 -13.59
N GLU A 53 8.24 8.16 -14.30
CA GLU A 53 9.13 7.68 -15.36
C GLU A 53 10.26 6.80 -14.83
N GLU A 54 10.70 6.99 -13.58
CA GLU A 54 11.72 6.15 -12.95
C GLU A 54 11.17 4.74 -12.65
N GLU A 55 9.97 4.64 -12.09
CA GLU A 55 9.31 3.36 -11.82
C GLU A 55 9.08 2.55 -13.10
N LYS A 56 8.89 3.23 -14.23
CA LYS A 56 8.70 2.57 -15.54
C LYS A 56 9.97 1.95 -16.12
N LYS A 57 11.16 2.37 -15.68
CA LYS A 57 12.43 1.83 -16.22
C LYS A 57 12.60 0.35 -15.91
N ASP A 58 12.10 -0.09 -14.76
CA ASP A 58 12.21 -1.48 -14.32
C ASP A 58 11.25 -2.44 -15.06
N ILE A 59 10.38 -1.91 -15.92
CA ILE A 59 9.29 -2.66 -16.56
C ILE A 59 9.74 -3.36 -17.84
N GLU A 60 10.78 -2.85 -18.52
CA GLU A 60 11.24 -3.37 -19.81
C GLU A 60 11.58 -4.88 -19.77
N PHE A 61 11.97 -5.39 -18.60
CA PHE A 61 12.31 -6.80 -18.38
C PHE A 61 11.29 -7.57 -17.54
N CYS A 62 10.13 -7.00 -17.23
CA CYS A 62 9.19 -7.60 -16.30
C CYS A 62 8.29 -8.66 -16.96
N THR A 63 8.43 -9.91 -16.53
CA THR A 63 7.57 -11.02 -16.98
C THR A 63 6.22 -11.09 -16.25
N ARG A 64 6.09 -10.36 -15.13
CA ARG A 64 4.89 -10.35 -14.28
C ARG A 64 3.99 -9.19 -14.65
N ILE A 65 2.70 -9.46 -14.87
CA ILE A 65 1.71 -8.42 -15.20
C ILE A 65 1.53 -7.41 -14.05
N LEU A 66 1.59 -7.90 -12.80
CA LEU A 66 1.48 -7.10 -11.58
C LEU A 66 2.64 -7.46 -10.65
N SER A 67 3.23 -6.44 -10.02
CA SER A 67 4.15 -6.58 -8.90
C SER A 67 3.50 -6.03 -7.64
N GLU A 68 3.84 -6.57 -6.47
CA GLU A 68 3.28 -6.13 -5.20
C GLU A 68 4.37 -6.04 -4.14
N ASP A 69 4.40 -4.89 -3.47
CA ASP A 69 5.09 -4.71 -2.20
C ASP A 69 4.09 -4.77 -1.05
N SER A 70 4.43 -5.51 0.00
CA SER A 70 3.56 -5.71 1.15
C SER A 70 4.26 -5.31 2.44
N ILE A 71 3.64 -4.41 3.20
CA ILE A 71 4.10 -3.99 4.52
C ILE A 71 3.15 -4.61 5.55
N PHE A 72 3.60 -5.69 6.17
CA PHE A 72 2.79 -6.46 7.12
C PHE A 72 2.66 -5.75 8.47
N LEU A 73 1.43 -5.72 9.00
CA LEU A 73 1.11 -5.11 10.30
C LEU A 73 1.82 -5.82 11.47
N ASP A 74 1.94 -7.14 11.39
CA ASP A 74 2.62 -8.00 12.37
C ASP A 74 4.14 -8.11 12.13
N SER A 75 4.71 -7.32 11.21
CA SER A 75 6.15 -7.33 10.96
C SER A 75 6.95 -6.96 12.22
N LYS A 76 8.22 -7.40 12.28
CA LYS A 76 9.12 -7.11 13.41
C LYS A 76 9.31 -5.59 13.65
N GLU A 77 9.21 -4.80 12.58
CA GLU A 77 9.36 -3.34 12.60
C GLU A 77 8.10 -2.67 13.12
N ALA A 78 6.93 -3.08 12.62
CA ALA A 78 5.64 -2.52 12.96
C ALA A 78 5.09 -3.00 14.31
N LYS A 79 5.24 -4.29 14.64
CA LYS A 79 4.75 -4.90 15.89
C LYS A 79 3.28 -4.59 16.18
N GLY A 80 2.42 -4.62 15.16
CA GLY A 80 1.00 -4.32 15.28
C GLY A 80 0.64 -2.83 15.25
N SER A 81 1.62 -1.94 15.07
CA SER A 81 1.41 -0.48 15.02
C SER A 81 0.96 -0.03 13.63
N LEU A 82 -0.22 0.59 13.57
CA LEU A 82 -0.78 1.17 12.35
C LEU A 82 0.08 2.37 11.92
N GLU A 83 0.41 3.25 12.85
CA GLU A 83 1.21 4.44 12.54
C GLU A 83 2.60 4.08 12.00
N LYS A 84 3.20 2.98 12.49
CA LYS A 84 4.47 2.50 11.94
C LYS A 84 4.34 1.97 10.52
N VAL A 85 3.37 1.11 10.22
CA VAL A 85 3.23 0.63 8.82
C VAL A 85 2.91 1.77 7.86
N LEU A 86 2.10 2.72 8.30
CA LEU A 86 1.81 3.94 7.56
C LEU A 86 3.07 4.80 7.34
N HIS A 87 3.91 4.94 8.36
CA HIS A 87 5.18 5.66 8.25
C HIS A 87 6.17 4.94 7.32
N ILE A 88 6.29 3.61 7.42
CA ILE A 88 7.15 2.81 6.53
C ILE A 88 6.71 3.02 5.08
N ASN A 89 5.41 2.90 4.79
CA ASN A 89 4.85 3.17 3.45
C ASN A 89 5.15 4.60 3.00
N PHE A 90 4.92 5.57 3.87
CA PHE A 90 5.18 6.99 3.58
C PHE A 90 6.65 7.26 3.24
N MET A 91 7.59 6.61 3.92
CA MET A 91 9.02 6.80 3.69
C MET A 91 9.51 6.07 2.43
N ALA A 92 8.96 4.89 2.13
CA ALA A 92 9.33 4.08 0.96
C ALA A 92 9.18 4.87 -0.35
N ASP A 93 8.10 5.64 -0.49
CA ASP A 93 7.79 6.40 -1.71
C ASP A 93 8.44 7.79 -1.77
N SER A 94 9.24 8.17 -0.76
CA SER A 94 9.73 9.55 -0.60
C SER A 94 10.56 10.10 -1.76
N LYS A 95 11.20 9.21 -2.53
CA LYS A 95 12.01 9.57 -3.70
C LYS A 95 11.19 9.78 -4.97
N GLN A 96 10.05 9.10 -5.08
CA GLN A 96 9.25 9.05 -6.31
C GLN A 96 7.97 9.89 -6.21
N VAL A 97 7.44 10.06 -5.01
CA VAL A 97 6.12 10.66 -4.80
C VAL A 97 6.25 11.89 -3.90
N SER A 98 5.62 12.99 -4.32
CA SER A 98 5.60 14.23 -3.55
C SER A 98 5.01 14.02 -2.14
N GLN A 99 5.45 14.84 -1.18
CA GLN A 99 4.98 14.75 0.20
C GLN A 99 3.45 14.85 0.30
N LEU A 100 2.83 15.80 -0.39
CA LEU A 100 1.38 16.02 -0.38
C LEU A 100 0.61 14.75 -0.80
N VAL A 101 1.04 14.09 -1.87
CA VAL A 101 0.40 12.85 -2.33
C VAL A 101 0.63 11.71 -1.34
N ARG A 102 1.82 11.62 -0.74
CA ARG A 102 2.09 10.59 0.29
C ARG A 102 1.27 10.80 1.56
N GLU A 103 1.02 12.05 1.96
CA GLU A 103 0.13 12.38 3.07
C GLU A 103 -1.31 11.96 2.76
N GLU A 104 -1.79 12.25 1.55
CA GLU A 104 -3.13 11.82 1.11
C GLU A 104 -3.28 10.29 1.12
N ILE A 105 -2.29 9.57 0.58
CA ILE A 105 -2.25 8.10 0.59
C ILE A 105 -2.31 7.59 2.04
N ARG A 106 -1.46 8.14 2.90
CA ARG A 106 -1.39 7.77 4.33
C ARG A 106 -2.72 7.96 5.03
N ASP A 107 -3.38 9.09 4.81
CA ASP A 107 -4.66 9.40 5.45
C ASP A 107 -5.80 8.52 4.94
N LYS A 108 -5.82 8.19 3.64
CA LYS A 108 -6.79 7.26 3.06
C LYS A 108 -6.61 5.84 3.58
N LEU A 109 -5.37 5.36 3.66
CA LEU A 109 -5.04 4.06 4.26
C LEU A 109 -5.44 3.99 5.73
N ARG A 110 -5.12 5.03 6.52
CA ARG A 110 -5.50 5.12 7.93
C ARG A 110 -7.02 5.07 8.11
N LYS A 111 -7.75 5.87 7.35
CA LYS A 111 -9.22 5.94 7.44
C LYS A 111 -9.86 4.59 7.12
N GLU A 112 -9.45 3.93 6.03
CA GLU A 112 -10.00 2.61 5.69
C GLU A 112 -9.73 1.58 6.79
N PHE A 113 -8.51 1.55 7.32
CA PHE A 113 -8.14 0.60 8.37
C PHE A 113 -9.01 0.76 9.62
N LEU A 114 -9.15 2.00 10.11
CA LEU A 114 -9.93 2.31 11.32
C LEU A 114 -11.43 2.05 11.13
N LEU A 115 -11.96 2.22 9.92
CA LEU A 115 -13.35 1.89 9.60
C LEU A 115 -13.62 0.39 9.72
N ASN A 116 -12.66 -0.45 9.30
CA ASN A 116 -12.77 -1.91 9.36
C ASN A 116 -12.36 -2.51 10.71
N HIS A 117 -11.57 -1.79 11.51
CA HIS A 117 -11.03 -2.27 12.79
C HIS A 117 -11.45 -1.40 13.96
N ARG A 118 -12.76 -1.36 14.27
CA ARG A 118 -13.33 -0.50 15.33
C ARG A 118 -12.72 -0.69 16.73
N ASN A 119 -12.20 -1.88 17.01
CA ASN A 119 -11.61 -2.23 18.31
C ASN A 119 -10.07 -2.10 18.33
N TYR A 120 -9.47 -1.63 17.24
CA TYR A 120 -8.03 -1.44 17.16
C TYR A 120 -7.56 -0.45 18.24
N LYS A 121 -6.44 -0.78 18.88
CA LYS A 121 -5.73 0.11 19.79
C LYS A 121 -4.26 0.09 19.44
N GLU A 122 -3.71 1.27 19.21
CA GLU A 122 -2.29 1.43 18.97
C GLU A 122 -1.49 0.82 20.14
N PRO A 123 -0.46 -0.01 19.89
CA PRO A 123 0.30 -0.63 20.97
C PRO A 123 0.94 0.43 21.88
N LYS A 124 0.77 0.29 23.20
CA LYS A 124 1.21 1.28 24.22
C LYS A 124 2.69 1.68 24.11
N ALA A 125 3.56 0.77 23.68
CA ALA A 125 4.98 1.04 23.46
C ALA A 125 5.23 2.14 22.41
N PHE A 126 4.25 2.46 21.57
CA PHE A 126 4.34 3.46 20.50
C PHE A 126 3.37 4.64 20.68
N GLN A 127 2.53 4.63 21.73
CA GLN A 127 1.64 5.76 22.07
C GLN A 127 2.41 7.01 22.52
N ILE A 128 3.67 6.87 22.98
CA ILE A 128 4.48 7.96 23.55
C ILE A 128 5.10 8.86 22.45
N MET A 129 5.13 8.42 21.18
CA MET A 129 5.72 9.21 20.08
C MET A 129 4.79 10.28 19.50
N ILE A 130 3.56 10.40 20.02
CA ILE A 130 2.61 11.45 19.64
C ILE A 130 2.29 12.28 20.88
N ASN A 131 3.24 13.12 21.29
CA ASN A 131 2.90 14.34 22.02
C ASN A 131 3.15 15.50 21.06
N PHE A 132 2.09 16.28 20.85
CA PHE A 132 2.07 17.50 20.04
C PHE A 132 3.07 18.55 20.54
#